data_AF-I3DA29-F1
#
_entry.id   AF-I3DA29-F1
#
_cell.length_a   1.000
_cell.length_b   1.000
_cell.length_c   1.000
_cell.angle_alpha   90.00
_cell.angle_beta   90.00
_cell.angle_gamma   90.00
#
_symmetry.space_group_name_H-M   'P 1'
#
loop_
_entity.id
_entity.type
_entity.pdbx_description
1 polymer ?
#
loop_
_entity_poly.entity_id
_entity_poly.type
_entity_poly.pdbx_seq_one_letter_code
_entity_poly.pdbx_strand_id
1 'polypeptide(L)'
;MAKLAKLPPPILTALQEQIRANHYGQYHALSDWLKQQGYSVSKSTIHRYTQYLKEKDGYTAKGNSNELLAQITTEDFDSLSLSSLYKKLGKLEHEKQKTLNQINQLLNEEKA
;
A
#
# COMPACT_ATOMS: atom_id res chain seq x y z
N MET A 1 13.84 -10.48 5.04
CA MET A 1 13.98 -11.87 4.56
C MET A 1 14.73 -12.70 5.58
N ALA A 2 15.95 -12.33 6.00
CA ALA A 2 16.79 -13.15 6.90
C ALA A 2 16.15 -13.59 8.23
N LYS A 3 15.24 -12.80 8.85
CA LYS A 3 14.53 -13.21 10.08
C LYS A 3 13.45 -14.26 9.83
N LEU A 4 12.73 -14.20 8.70
CA LEU A 4 11.69 -15.19 8.36
C LEU A 4 12.29 -16.49 7.86
N ALA A 5 13.48 -16.45 7.23
CA ALA A 5 14.22 -17.63 6.82
C ALA A 5 14.71 -18.49 8.01
N LYS A 6 14.69 -17.94 9.23
CA LYS A 6 15.03 -18.66 10.47
C LYS A 6 13.81 -19.29 11.15
N LEU A 7 12.60 -19.05 10.64
CA LEU A 7 11.39 -19.66 11.21
C LEU A 7 11.35 -21.15 10.87
N PRO A 8 10.88 -21.99 11.81
CA PRO A 8 10.59 -23.38 11.52
C PRO A 8 9.59 -23.48 10.35
N PRO A 9 9.74 -24.47 9.45
CA PRO A 9 8.77 -24.74 8.38
C PRO A 9 7.30 -24.73 8.83
N PRO A 10 6.90 -25.36 9.96
CA PRO A 10 5.49 -25.35 10.38
C PRO A 10 4.97 -23.95 10.73
N ILE A 11 5.79 -23.11 11.35
CA ILE A 11 5.41 -21.72 11.69
C ILE A 11 5.32 -20.87 10.42
N LEU A 12 6.21 -21.10 9.46
CA LEU A 12 6.18 -20.40 8.18
C LEU A 12 4.93 -20.74 7.37
N THR A 13 4.52 -22.01 7.34
CA THR A 13 3.27 -22.45 6.70
C THR A 13 2.06 -21.81 7.38
N ALA A 14 1.96 -21.87 8.71
CA ALA A 14 0.87 -21.25 9.46
C ALA A 14 0.80 -19.72 9.22
N LEU A 15 1.96 -19.06 9.13
CA LEU A 15 2.03 -17.64 8.76
C LEU A 15 1.47 -17.39 7.35
N GLN A 16 1.79 -18.23 6.37
CA GLN A 16 1.25 -18.09 5.01
C GLN A 16 -0.28 -18.27 5.00
N GLU A 17 -0.81 -19.25 5.74
CA GLU A 17 -2.26 -19.44 5.87
C GLU A 17 -2.93 -18.23 6.52
N GLN A 18 -2.34 -17.68 7.59
CA GLN A 18 -2.82 -16.46 8.23
C GLN A 18 -2.78 -15.26 7.29
N ILE A 19 -1.72 -15.12 6.48
CA ILE A 19 -1.62 -14.06 5.46
C ILE A 19 -2.77 -14.18 4.44
N ARG A 20 -3.05 -15.39 3.96
CA ARG A 20 -4.14 -15.65 3.01
C ARG A 20 -5.51 -15.41 3.64
N ALA A 21 -5.74 -15.87 4.87
CA ALA A 21 -6.98 -15.65 5.61
C ALA A 21 -7.26 -14.15 5.84
N ASN A 22 -6.21 -13.37 6.08
CA ASN A 22 -6.29 -11.91 6.22
C ASN A 22 -6.22 -11.15 4.87
N HIS A 23 -6.37 -11.84 3.74
CA HIS A 23 -6.36 -11.25 2.39
C HIS A 23 -5.12 -10.36 2.14
N TYR A 24 -3.94 -10.81 2.58
CA TYR A 24 -2.66 -10.09 2.44
C TYR A 24 -2.60 -8.74 3.19
N GLY A 25 -3.48 -8.52 4.17
CA GLY A 25 -3.55 -7.32 5.00
C GLY A 25 -3.21 -7.56 6.49
N GLN A 26 -3.53 -6.58 7.33
CA GLN A 26 -3.45 -6.65 8.80
C GLN A 26 -2.09 -7.04 9.38
N TYR A 27 -1.02 -6.40 8.91
CA TYR A 27 0.36 -6.69 9.33
C TYR A 27 0.63 -6.52 10.83
N HIS A 28 -0.16 -5.70 11.51
CA HIS A 28 -0.06 -5.55 12.97
C HIS A 28 -0.51 -6.82 13.70
N ALA A 29 -1.63 -7.41 13.28
CA ALA A 29 -2.13 -8.66 13.83
C ALA A 29 -1.17 -9.83 13.54
N LEU A 30 -0.62 -9.90 12.34
CA LEU A 30 0.38 -10.91 11.97
C LEU A 30 1.70 -10.77 12.76
N SER A 31 2.12 -9.53 13.02
CA SER A 31 3.31 -9.27 13.84
C SER A 31 3.09 -9.64 15.30
N ASP A 32 1.90 -9.35 15.84
CA ASP A 32 1.53 -9.73 17.20
C ASP A 32 1.43 -11.25 17.36
N TRP A 33 0.79 -11.92 16.41
CA TRP A 33 0.71 -13.38 16.36
C TRP A 33 2.12 -14.02 16.34
N LEU A 34 3.03 -13.52 15.50
CA LEU A 34 4.42 -14.01 15.48
C LEU A 34 5.14 -13.77 16.82
N LYS A 35 4.89 -12.65 17.50
CA LYS A 35 5.45 -12.38 18.84
C LYS A 35 4.93 -13.37 19.88
N GLN A 36 3.64 -13.72 19.83
CA GLN A 36 3.04 -14.74 20.71
C GLN A 36 3.69 -16.12 20.52
N GLN A 37 4.14 -16.42 19.29
CA GLN A 37 4.91 -17.64 18.97
C GLN A 37 6.41 -17.54 19.36
N GLY A 38 6.83 -16.44 20.01
CA GLY A 38 8.23 -16.22 20.43
C GLY A 38 9.12 -15.59 19.35
N TYR A 39 8.57 -15.18 18.21
CA TYR A 39 9.33 -14.64 17.08
C TYR A 39 9.05 -13.15 16.85
N SER A 40 10.02 -12.30 17.22
CA SER A 40 9.93 -10.85 16.95
C SER A 40 10.38 -10.50 15.52
N VAL A 41 9.39 -10.42 14.62
CA VAL A 41 9.57 -10.03 13.22
C VAL A 41 8.97 -8.64 12.99
N SER A 42 9.76 -7.74 12.41
CA SER A 42 9.33 -6.38 12.08
C SER A 42 8.26 -6.36 10.98
N LYS A 43 7.31 -5.42 11.07
CA LYS A 43 6.25 -5.17 10.07
C LYS A 43 6.79 -5.13 8.64
N SER A 44 7.88 -4.41 8.39
CA SER A 44 8.50 -4.30 7.06
C SER A 44 8.99 -5.64 6.50
N THR A 45 9.38 -6.57 7.36
CA THR A 45 9.80 -7.92 6.94
C THR A 45 8.58 -8.78 6.57
N ILE A 46 7.50 -8.69 7.34
CA ILE A 46 6.23 -9.36 7.05
C ILE A 46 5.62 -8.82 5.75
N HIS A 47 5.63 -7.50 5.57
CA HIS A 47 5.12 -6.85 4.37
C HIS A 47 5.83 -7.36 3.10
N ARG A 48 7.17 -7.35 3.10
CA ARG A 48 7.94 -7.82 1.93
C ARG A 48 7.70 -9.31 1.63
N TYR A 49 7.50 -10.12 2.67
CA TYR A 49 7.16 -11.53 2.50
C TYR A 49 5.74 -11.73 1.96
N THR A 50 4.80 -10.92 2.41
CA THR A 50 3.41 -10.92 1.94
C THR A 50 3.34 -10.56 0.46
N GLN A 51 4.13 -9.58 0.00
CA GLN A 51 4.23 -9.23 -1.42
C GLN A 51 4.76 -10.40 -2.25
N TYR A 52 5.82 -11.07 -1.79
CA TYR A 52 6.35 -12.27 -2.43
C TYR A 52 5.31 -13.41 -2.48
N LEU A 53 4.58 -13.64 -1.39
CA LEU A 53 3.53 -14.66 -1.34
C LEU A 53 2.37 -14.33 -2.28
N LYS A 54 1.96 -13.07 -2.36
CA LYS A 54 0.92 -12.56 -3.26
C LYS A 54 1.29 -12.78 -4.73
N GLU A 55 2.54 -12.49 -5.08
CA GLU A 55 3.08 -12.77 -6.43
C GLU A 55 3.07 -14.28 -6.73
N LYS A 56 3.52 -15.09 -5.78
CA LYS A 56 3.54 -16.56 -5.91
C LYS A 56 2.14 -17.17 -6.04
N ASP A 57 1.18 -16.65 -5.29
CA ASP A 57 -0.22 -17.10 -5.30
C ASP A 57 -0.98 -16.62 -6.56
N GLY A 58 -0.31 -15.93 -7.49
CA GLY A 58 -0.90 -15.57 -8.78
C GLY A 58 -1.75 -14.30 -8.75
N TYR A 59 -1.73 -13.53 -7.65
CA TYR A 59 -2.22 -12.14 -7.62
C TYR A 59 -1.27 -11.18 -8.35
N THR A 60 -0.64 -11.67 -9.43
CA THR A 60 0.13 -10.86 -10.35
C THR A 60 -0.89 -10.18 -11.23
N ALA A 61 -1.01 -8.87 -11.12
CA ALA A 61 -1.56 -8.10 -12.21
C ALA A 61 -0.54 -8.13 -13.36
N LYS A 62 -0.55 -9.22 -14.12
CA LYS A 62 0.07 -9.27 -15.45
C LYS A 62 -0.82 -8.45 -16.38
N GLY A 63 -0.58 -7.15 -16.33
CA GLY A 63 -1.25 -6.15 -17.14
C GLY A 63 -0.50 -4.85 -16.88
N ASN A 64 -0.01 -4.27 -17.96
CA ASN A 64 0.99 -3.21 -18.09
C ASN A 64 0.57 -1.87 -17.44
N SER A 65 -0.53 -1.88 -16.70
CA SER A 65 -1.14 -0.78 -15.95
C SER A 65 -0.87 -0.88 -14.45
N ASN A 66 -0.22 -1.96 -13.98
CA ASN A 66 -0.06 -2.25 -12.56
C ASN A 66 1.24 -1.78 -11.92
N GLU A 67 2.22 -1.25 -12.66
CA GLU A 67 3.30 -0.49 -12.03
C GLU A 67 2.76 0.80 -11.38
N LEU A 68 1.74 1.42 -11.96
CA LEU A 68 1.02 2.54 -11.35
C LEU A 68 0.22 2.10 -10.12
N LEU A 69 -0.43 0.93 -10.17
CA LEU A 69 -1.16 0.39 -9.01
C LEU A 69 -0.23 -0.18 -7.93
N ALA A 70 0.98 -0.65 -8.25
CA ALA A 70 1.97 -1.06 -7.26
C ALA A 70 2.53 0.17 -6.52
N GLN A 71 2.75 1.29 -7.22
CA GLN A 71 3.07 2.57 -6.59
C GLN A 71 1.91 3.08 -5.71
N ILE A 72 0.67 2.99 -6.20
CA ILE A 72 -0.52 3.36 -5.42
C ILE A 72 -0.71 2.42 -4.21
N THR A 73 -0.61 1.10 -4.35
CA THR A 73 -0.83 0.13 -3.26
C THR A 73 0.34 0.02 -2.28
N THR A 74 1.56 0.44 -2.67
CA THR A 74 2.68 0.58 -1.72
C THR A 74 2.63 1.90 -0.93
N GLU A 75 1.98 2.94 -1.48
CA GLU A 75 1.70 4.19 -0.76
C GLU A 75 0.40 4.12 0.09
N ASP A 76 -0.52 3.19 -0.18
CA ASP A 76 -1.90 3.22 0.34
C ASP A 76 -2.24 2.22 1.47
N PHE A 77 -1.28 1.49 2.06
CA PHE A 77 -1.60 0.70 3.27
C PHE A 77 -1.63 1.53 4.57
N ASP A 78 -1.51 2.85 4.43
CA ASP A 78 -1.93 3.86 5.40
C ASP A 78 -3.11 4.64 4.80
N SER A 79 -4.14 3.90 4.36
CA SER A 79 -5.30 4.39 3.60
C SER A 79 -6.17 5.45 4.33
N LEU A 80 -5.75 5.89 5.53
CA LEU A 80 -6.27 7.08 6.24
C LEU A 80 -5.16 7.84 7.00
N SER A 81 -3.90 7.82 6.52
CA SER A 81 -2.87 8.67 7.07
C SER A 81 -3.23 10.14 6.85
N LEU A 82 -3.13 10.94 7.89
CA LEU A 82 -3.33 12.39 7.83
C LEU A 82 -2.51 13.02 6.66
N SER A 83 -1.32 12.48 6.39
CA SER A 83 -0.46 12.93 5.30
C SER A 83 -1.02 12.60 3.92
N SER A 84 -1.72 11.47 3.74
CA SER A 84 -2.34 11.13 2.45
C SER A 84 -3.56 12.03 2.19
N LEU A 85 -4.33 12.36 3.23
CA LEU A 85 -5.42 13.34 3.16
C LEU A 85 -4.91 14.75 2.83
N TYR A 86 -3.82 15.21 3.46
CA TYR A 86 -3.19 16.49 3.12
C TYR A 86 -2.63 16.52 1.69
N LYS A 87 -1.99 15.43 1.23
CA LYS A 87 -1.51 15.30 -0.15
C LYS A 87 -2.67 15.38 -1.16
N LYS A 88 -3.81 14.74 -0.84
CA LYS A 88 -5.03 14.80 -1.65
C LYS A 88 -5.66 16.20 -1.66
N LEU A 89 -5.70 16.86 -0.51
CA LEU A 89 -6.18 18.24 -0.38
C LEU A 89 -5.34 19.20 -1.23
N GLY A 90 -4.01 19.14 -1.13
CA GLY A 90 -3.13 20.01 -1.90
C GLY A 90 -3.28 19.83 -3.41
N LYS A 91 -3.49 18.59 -3.89
CA LYS A 91 -3.81 18.34 -5.31
C LYS A 91 -5.12 19.00 -5.74
N LEU A 92 -6.16 18.91 -4.92
CA LEU A 92 -7.45 19.53 -5.21
C LEU A 92 -7.36 21.07 -5.25
N GLU A 93 -6.60 21.66 -4.33
CA GLU A 93 -6.39 23.12 -4.32
C GLU A 93 -5.63 23.59 -5.56
N HIS A 94 -4.61 22.86 -5.99
CA HIS A 94 -3.88 23.16 -7.22
C HIS A 94 -4.80 23.11 -8.46
N GLU A 95 -5.61 22.05 -8.59
CA GLU A 95 -6.55 21.93 -9.70
C GLU A 95 -7.60 23.05 -9.69
N LYS A 96 -8.12 23.41 -8.51
CA LYS A 96 -9.02 24.56 -8.36
C LYS A 96 -8.38 25.85 -8.87
N GLN A 97 -7.13 26.14 -8.49
CA GLN A 97 -6.43 27.35 -8.94
C GLN A 97 -6.22 27.36 -10.45
N LYS A 98 -5.90 26.21 -11.04
CA LYS A 98 -5.78 26.06 -12.49
C LYS A 98 -7.09 26.38 -13.20
N THR A 99 -8.21 25.81 -12.73
CA THR A 99 -9.53 26.10 -13.29
C THR A 99 -9.91 27.57 -13.15
N LEU A 100 -9.63 28.20 -12.00
CA LEU A 100 -9.90 29.63 -11.79
C LEU A 100 -9.08 30.51 -12.75
N ASN A 101 -7.81 30.17 -12.98
CA ASN A 101 -6.99 30.88 -13.97
C ASN A 101 -7.53 30.73 -15.39
N GLN A 102 -7.98 29.54 -15.78
CA GLN A 102 -8.62 29.32 -17.08
C GLN A 102 -9.90 30.15 -17.24
N ILE A 103 -10.73 30.21 -16.19
CA ILE A 103 -11.95 31.03 -16.18
C ILE A 103 -11.59 32.51 -16.35
N ASN A 104 -10.61 33.02 -15.59
CA ASN A 104 -10.19 34.42 -15.69
C ASN A 104 -9.59 34.76 -17.05
N GLN A 105 -8.84 33.83 -17.66
CA GLN A 105 -8.29 34.01 -19.00
C GLN A 105 -9.41 34.16 -20.02
N LEU A 106 -10.36 33.22 -20.04
CA LEU A 106 -11.52 33.27 -20.95
C LEU A 106 -12.38 34.53 -20.73
N LEU A 107 -12.57 34.95 -19.47
CA LEU A 107 -13.31 36.17 -19.14
C LEU A 107 -12.62 37.44 -19.66
N ASN A 108 -11.29 37.48 -19.67
CA ASN A 108 -10.52 38.59 -20.22
C ASN A 108 -10.50 38.58 -21.74
N GLU A 109 -10.51 37.39 -22.36
CA GLU A 109 -10.62 37.22 -23.81
C GLU A 109 -12.00 37.61 -24.35
N GLU A 110 -13.09 37.40 -23.60
CA GLU A 110 -14.45 37.88 -23.97
C GLU A 110 -14.65 39.39 -23.79
N LYS A 111 -13.81 40.07 -23.01
CA LYS A 111 -13.91 41.52 -22.73
C LYS A 111 -13.00 42.39 -23.59
N ALA A 112 -12.11 41.79 -24.37
CA ALA A 112 -11.22 42.47 -25.31
C ALA A 112 -11.86 42.58 -26.70
#